data_AF-A0A421KZH0-F1
#
_entry.id   AF-A0A421KZH0-F1
#
_cell.length_a   1.000
_cell.length_b   1.000
_cell.length_c   1.000
_cell.angle_alpha   90.00
_cell.angle_beta   90.00
_cell.angle_gamma   90.00
#
_symmetry.space_group_name_H-M   'P 1'
#
loop_
_entity.id
_entity.type
_entity.pdbx_description
1 polymer ?
#
loop_
_entity_poly.entity_id
_entity_poly.type
_entity_poly.pdbx_seq_one_letter_code
_entity_poly.pdbx_strand_id
1 'polypeptide(L)'
;MVYLIPAPGLLTALLLALIDIRSRRVPRLLVLVGLVLQTVTLLVFSLIQAQPMLLMQCLLLTLASAGLQLMLALIRPGALGLGDVTATGLVALSLSVLGWTTILVWWVMMGLLGLVALGLAWLARHRNGPARPNNPLSLAYVPVILAAAAVALVIDAI
;
A
#
# COMPACT_ATOMS: atom_id res chain seq x y z
N MET A 1 -5.09 -21.61 7.16
CA MET A 1 -5.20 -20.22 7.66
C MET A 1 -4.51 -19.28 6.67
N VAL A 2 -5.23 -18.81 5.65
CA VAL A 2 -4.65 -18.03 4.53
C VAL A 2 -4.17 -16.64 5.01
N TYR A 3 -4.74 -16.11 6.09
CA TYR A 3 -4.41 -14.81 6.69
C TYR A 3 -2.99 -14.66 7.25
N LEU A 4 -2.24 -15.75 7.43
CA LEU A 4 -0.82 -15.71 7.85
C LEU A 4 0.14 -15.48 6.67
N ILE A 5 -0.31 -15.74 5.44
CA ILE A 5 0.52 -15.65 4.23
C ILE A 5 0.88 -14.20 3.86
N PRO A 6 0.01 -13.19 4.07
CA PRO A 6 0.36 -11.77 3.89
C PRO A 6 1.32 -11.22 4.95
N ALA A 7 1.56 -11.95 6.06
CA ALA A 7 2.27 -11.42 7.23
C ALA A 7 3.69 -10.87 6.95
N PRO A 8 4.59 -11.55 6.19
CA PRO A 8 5.94 -11.02 6.00
C PRO A 8 5.95 -9.70 5.21
N GLY A 9 5.09 -9.58 4.21
CA GLY A 9 4.91 -8.35 3.43
C GLY A 9 4.23 -7.23 4.23
N LEU A 10 3.24 -7.54 5.05
CA LEU A 10 2.59 -6.54 5.93
C LEU A 10 3.51 -6.06 7.06
N LEU A 11 4.32 -6.94 7.65
CA LEU A 11 5.32 -6.56 8.66
C LEU A 11 6.40 -5.65 8.07
N THR A 12 6.87 -5.95 6.86
CA THR A 12 7.83 -5.08 6.16
C THR A 12 7.18 -3.75 5.75
N ALA A 13 5.93 -3.76 5.31
CA ALA A 13 5.16 -2.54 5.07
C ALA A 13 4.96 -1.71 6.35
N LEU A 14 4.76 -2.34 7.51
CA LEU A 14 4.67 -1.66 8.81
C LEU A 14 5.99 -0.97 9.18
N LEU A 15 7.11 -1.66 9.01
CA LEU A 15 8.44 -1.07 9.20
C LEU A 15 8.66 0.12 8.26
N LEU A 16 8.26 0.00 6.99
CA LEU A 16 8.32 1.11 6.03
C LEU A 16 7.44 2.28 6.48
N ALA A 17 6.23 2.02 6.97
CA ALA A 17 5.34 3.06 7.47
C ALA A 17 5.95 3.80 8.67
N LEU A 18 6.58 3.09 9.61
CA LEU A 18 7.27 3.70 10.75
C LEU A 18 8.48 4.55 10.33
N ILE A 19 9.26 4.06 9.36
CA ILE A 19 10.40 4.80 8.81
C ILE A 19 9.93 6.03 8.04
N ASP A 20 8.83 5.92 7.29
CA ASP A 20 8.24 7.02 6.54
C ASP A 20 7.73 8.12 7.48
N ILE A 21 7.06 7.75 8.58
CA ILE A 21 6.65 8.70 9.64
C ILE A 21 7.86 9.42 10.24
N ARG A 22 8.94 8.68 10.55
CA ARG A 22 10.10 9.22 11.26
C ARG A 22 11.03 10.06 10.38
N SER A 23 11.27 9.62 9.14
CA SER A 23 12.34 10.14 8.29
C SER A 23 11.84 10.70 6.96
N ARG A 24 10.54 10.58 6.65
CA ARG A 24 9.91 10.97 5.37
C ARG A 24 10.66 10.45 4.14
N ARG A 25 11.25 9.26 4.28
CA ARG A 25 12.03 8.58 3.24
C ARG A 25 11.67 7.11 3.28
N VAL A 26 11.35 6.57 2.11
CA VAL A 26 11.09 5.15 1.93
C VAL A 26 12.39 4.46 1.47
N PRO A 27 13.04 3.63 2.31
CA PRO A 27 14.26 2.94 1.94
C PRO A 27 13.97 1.86 0.91
N ARG A 28 14.38 2.09 -0.34
CA ARG A 28 14.13 1.19 -1.49
C ARG A 28 14.62 -0.24 -1.25
N LEU A 29 15.74 -0.41 -0.54
CA LEU A 29 16.30 -1.71 -0.21
C LEU A 29 15.33 -2.53 0.66
N LEU A 30 14.68 -1.88 1.62
CA LEU A 30 13.76 -2.56 2.55
C LEU A 30 12.45 -2.94 1.86
N VAL A 31 11.99 -2.11 0.91
CA VAL A 31 10.87 -2.47 0.03
C VAL A 31 11.21 -3.71 -0.80
N LEU A 32 12.41 -3.74 -1.40
CA LEU A 32 12.85 -4.86 -2.22
C LEU A 32 12.98 -6.15 -1.40
N VAL A 33 13.53 -6.06 -0.17
CA VAL A 33 13.58 -7.19 0.76
C VAL A 33 12.18 -7.71 1.08
N GLY A 34 11.23 -6.82 1.41
CA GLY A 34 9.85 -7.21 1.67
C GLY A 34 9.20 -7.89 0.46
N LEU A 35 9.45 -7.37 -0.73
CA LEU A 35 8.86 -7.88 -1.97
C LEU A 35 9.41 -9.26 -2.30
N VAL A 36 10.72 -9.47 -2.13
CA VAL A 36 11.36 -10.78 -2.27
C VAL A 36 10.82 -11.78 -1.24
N LEU A 37 10.76 -11.40 0.03
CA LEU A 37 10.24 -12.26 1.11
C LEU A 37 8.79 -12.67 0.84
N GLN A 38 7.93 -11.73 0.47
CA GLN A 38 6.53 -12.01 0.16
C GLN A 38 6.40 -12.90 -1.08
N THR A 39 7.20 -12.64 -2.14
CA THR A 39 7.18 -13.46 -3.36
C THR A 39 7.62 -14.89 -3.09
N VAL A 40 8.67 -15.10 -2.29
CA VAL A 40 9.12 -16.44 -1.87
C VAL A 40 8.04 -17.16 -1.08
N THR A 41 7.37 -16.46 -0.16
CA THR A 41 6.27 -17.02 0.64
C THR A 41 5.11 -17.46 -0.26
N LEU A 42 4.72 -16.63 -1.24
CA LEU A 42 3.69 -16.96 -2.22
C LEU A 42 4.08 -18.14 -3.12
N LEU A 43 5.36 -18.23 -3.50
CA LEU A 43 5.88 -19.31 -4.32
C LEU A 43 5.82 -20.65 -3.58
N VAL A 44 6.31 -20.68 -2.34
CA VAL A 44 6.22 -21.89 -1.50
C VAL A 44 4.77 -22.30 -1.28
N PHE A 45 3.88 -21.34 -0.98
CA PHE A 45 2.46 -21.63 -0.80
C PHE A 45 1.80 -22.17 -2.07
N SER A 46 2.09 -21.57 -3.22
CA SER A 46 1.57 -22.00 -4.52
C SER A 46 2.04 -23.41 -4.90
N LEU A 47 3.29 -23.77 -4.58
CA LEU A 47 3.82 -25.12 -4.77
C LEU A 47 3.15 -26.15 -3.86
N ILE A 48 2.94 -25.82 -2.58
CA ILE A 48 2.27 -26.71 -1.62
C ILE A 48 0.82 -26.97 -2.03
N GLN A 49 0.11 -25.93 -2.49
CA GLN A 49 -1.28 -26.03 -2.91
C GLN A 49 -1.45 -26.58 -4.34
N ALA A 50 -0.35 -26.84 -5.06
CA ALA A 50 -0.34 -27.22 -6.47
C ALA A 50 -1.15 -26.27 -7.39
N GLN A 51 -1.14 -24.98 -7.07
CA GLN A 51 -1.91 -23.94 -7.76
C GLN A 51 -1.00 -22.83 -8.29
N PRO A 52 -0.26 -23.05 -9.40
CA PRO A 52 0.63 -22.03 -9.98
C PRO A 52 -0.12 -20.79 -10.48
N MET A 53 -1.39 -20.95 -10.85
CA MET A 53 -2.25 -19.85 -11.31
C MET A 53 -2.46 -18.79 -10.22
N LEU A 54 -2.40 -19.17 -8.94
CA LEU A 54 -2.54 -18.25 -7.81
C LEU A 54 -1.37 -17.27 -7.76
N LEU A 55 -0.14 -17.74 -7.99
CA LEU A 55 1.04 -16.88 -8.04
C LEU A 55 0.97 -15.90 -9.22
N MET A 56 0.53 -16.38 -10.39
CA MET A 56 0.30 -15.54 -11.57
C MET A 56 -0.73 -14.44 -11.28
N GLN A 57 -1.86 -14.80 -10.66
CA GLN A 57 -2.89 -13.85 -10.24
C GLN A 57 -2.34 -12.81 -9.27
N CYS A 58 -1.58 -13.23 -8.25
CA CYS A 58 -0.99 -12.34 -7.27
C CYS A 58 -0.07 -11.30 -7.93
N LEU A 59 0.79 -11.76 -8.85
CA LEU A 59 1.70 -10.89 -9.60
C LEU A 59 0.93 -9.93 -10.51
N LEU A 60 -0.10 -10.39 -11.23
CA LEU A 60 -0.92 -9.55 -12.10
C LEU A 60 -1.66 -8.47 -11.32
N LEU A 61 -2.28 -8.82 -10.20
CA LEU A 61 -2.98 -7.86 -9.34
C LEU A 61 -2.03 -6.83 -8.71
N THR A 62 -0.82 -7.28 -8.36
CA THR A 62 0.25 -6.40 -7.88
C THR A 62 0.70 -5.42 -8.96
N LEU A 63 0.95 -5.90 -10.17
CA LEU A 63 1.35 -5.08 -11.32
C LEU A 63 0.25 -4.08 -11.69
N ALA A 64 -1.01 -4.52 -11.69
CA ALA A 64 -2.16 -3.64 -11.93
C ALA A 64 -2.24 -2.54 -10.87
N SER A 65 -2.09 -2.88 -9.59
CA SER A 65 -2.16 -1.91 -8.48
C SER A 65 -0.97 -0.93 -8.51
N ALA A 66 0.25 -1.44 -8.67
CA ALA A 66 1.44 -0.60 -8.77
C ALA A 66 1.40 0.28 -10.03
N GLY A 67 0.91 -0.24 -11.16
CA GLY A 67 0.72 0.50 -12.40
C GLY A 67 -0.33 1.62 -12.26
N LEU A 68 -1.44 1.35 -11.58
CA LEU A 68 -2.45 2.36 -11.30
C LEU A 68 -1.91 3.46 -10.38
N GLN A 69 -1.17 3.08 -9.33
CA GLN A 69 -0.49 4.04 -8.45
C GLN A 69 0.57 4.86 -9.19
N LEU A 70 1.31 4.25 -10.11
CA LEU A 70 2.28 4.93 -10.96
C LEU A 70 1.59 5.93 -11.90
N MET A 71 0.46 5.55 -12.52
CA MET A 71 -0.33 6.48 -13.33
C MET A 71 -0.78 7.69 -12.51
N LEU A 72 -1.27 7.49 -11.28
CA LEU A 72 -1.65 8.60 -10.39
C LEU A 72 -0.45 9.50 -10.07
N ALA A 73 0.73 8.92 -9.83
CA ALA A 73 1.96 9.67 -9.60
C ALA A 73 2.41 10.48 -10.83
N LEU A 74 2.19 9.97 -12.04
CA LEU A 74 2.50 10.66 -13.30
C LEU A 74 1.50 11.78 -13.63
N ILE A 75 0.21 11.61 -13.29
CA ILE A 75 -0.83 12.63 -13.52
C ILE A 75 -0.62 13.86 -12.60
N ARG A 76 -0.17 13.63 -11.36
CA ARG A 76 0.10 14.69 -10.37
C ARG A 76 1.53 14.58 -9.83
N PRO A 77 2.55 14.97 -10.65
CA PRO A 77 3.93 14.95 -10.21
C PRO A 77 4.12 15.90 -9.02
N GLY A 78 4.60 15.36 -7.91
CA GLY A 78 4.80 16.08 -6.64
C GLY A 78 3.77 15.80 -5.54
N ALA A 79 2.67 15.09 -5.85
CA ALA A 79 1.72 14.63 -4.82
C ALA A 79 2.05 13.22 -4.29
N LEU A 80 2.59 12.35 -5.15
CA LEU A 80 2.92 10.96 -4.84
C LEU A 80 4.37 10.67 -5.23
N GLY A 81 5.12 10.04 -4.33
CA GLY A 81 6.51 9.66 -4.56
C GLY A 81 6.65 8.26 -5.16
N LEU A 82 7.79 7.98 -5.79
CA LEU A 82 8.14 6.61 -6.21
C LEU A 82 8.15 5.62 -5.03
N GLY A 83 8.42 6.10 -3.82
CA GLY A 83 8.33 5.29 -2.60
C GLY A 83 6.91 4.73 -2.38
N ASP A 84 5.89 5.56 -2.61
CA ASP A 84 4.48 5.19 -2.45
C ASP A 84 4.09 4.09 -3.45
N VAL A 85 4.52 4.23 -4.72
CA VAL A 85 4.26 3.22 -5.76
C VAL A 85 4.84 1.86 -5.34
N THR A 86 6.08 1.85 -4.83
CA THR A 86 6.73 0.61 -4.42
C THR A 86 6.11 0.01 -3.15
N ALA A 87 5.64 0.85 -2.22
CA ALA A 87 4.91 0.42 -1.04
C ALA A 87 3.53 -0.16 -1.39
N THR A 88 2.79 0.47 -2.32
CA THR A 88 1.55 -0.06 -2.88
C THR A 88 1.80 -1.42 -3.53
N GLY A 89 2.88 -1.58 -4.29
CA GLY A 89 3.26 -2.88 -4.86
C GLY A 89 3.49 -3.96 -3.79
N LEU A 90 4.24 -3.66 -2.73
CA LEU A 90 4.47 -4.60 -1.63
C LEU A 90 3.17 -5.02 -0.92
N VAL A 91 2.31 -4.05 -0.59
CA VAL A 91 1.05 -4.31 0.10
C VAL A 91 0.05 -5.03 -0.80
N ALA A 92 -0.04 -4.65 -2.08
CA ALA A 92 -0.87 -5.32 -3.07
C ALA A 92 -0.45 -6.78 -3.23
N LEU A 93 0.86 -7.06 -3.31
CA LEU A 93 1.38 -8.43 -3.38
C LEU A 93 0.97 -9.25 -2.16
N SER A 94 1.02 -8.64 -0.98
CA SER A 94 0.65 -9.29 0.27
C SER A 94 -0.85 -9.62 0.31
N LEU A 95 -1.71 -8.67 -0.06
CA LEU A 95 -3.17 -8.84 -0.01
C LEU A 95 -3.72 -9.68 -1.16
N SER A 96 -3.03 -9.74 -2.30
CA SER A 96 -3.50 -10.41 -3.50
C SER A 96 -3.80 -11.90 -3.33
N VAL A 97 -3.19 -12.53 -2.32
CA VAL A 97 -3.45 -13.92 -1.96
C VAL A 97 -4.87 -14.16 -1.43
N LEU A 98 -5.51 -13.13 -0.86
CA LEU A 98 -6.88 -13.18 -0.33
C LEU A 98 -7.91 -13.07 -1.46
N GLY A 99 -7.50 -12.52 -2.60
CA GLY A 99 -8.30 -12.46 -3.81
C GLY A 99 -8.48 -11.04 -4.35
N TRP A 100 -9.28 -10.94 -5.41
CA TRP A 100 -9.54 -9.69 -6.11
C TRP A 100 -10.47 -8.76 -5.31
N THR A 101 -11.42 -9.32 -4.57
CA THR A 101 -12.36 -8.58 -3.71
C THR A 101 -11.63 -7.77 -2.65
N THR A 102 -10.67 -8.39 -1.95
CA THR A 102 -9.88 -7.75 -0.90
C THR A 102 -9.06 -6.58 -1.44
N ILE A 103 -8.49 -6.73 -2.65
CA ILE A 103 -7.77 -5.63 -3.32
C ILE A 103 -8.70 -4.48 -3.69
N LEU A 104 -9.91 -4.76 -4.17
CA LEU A 104 -10.87 -3.71 -4.48
C LEU A 104 -11.31 -2.96 -3.22
N VAL A 105 -11.64 -3.68 -2.15
CA VAL A 105 -11.98 -3.07 -0.86
C VAL A 105 -10.81 -2.21 -0.36
N TRP A 106 -9.59 -2.73 -0.43
CA TRP A 106 -8.39 -1.98 -0.07
C TRP A 106 -8.21 -0.70 -0.90
N TRP A 107 -8.38 -0.76 -2.22
CA TRP A 107 -8.32 0.42 -3.10
C TRP A 107 -9.39 1.45 -2.75
N VAL A 108 -10.61 1.01 -2.49
CA VAL A 108 -11.72 1.89 -2.08
C VAL A 108 -11.39 2.56 -0.74
N MET A 109 -10.89 1.81 0.24
CA MET A 109 -10.52 2.35 1.55
C MET A 109 -9.35 3.34 1.45
N MET A 110 -8.33 3.01 0.64
CA MET A 110 -7.20 3.88 0.36
C MET A 110 -7.65 5.19 -0.32
N GLY A 111 -8.58 5.11 -1.28
CA GLY A 111 -9.19 6.27 -1.93
C GLY A 111 -10.02 7.13 -0.97
N LEU A 112 -10.84 6.50 -0.13
CA LEU A 112 -11.65 7.18 0.91
C LEU A 112 -10.75 7.92 1.91
N LEU A 113 -9.72 7.27 2.42
CA LEU A 113 -8.75 7.89 3.33
C LEU A 113 -8.02 9.06 2.66
N GLY A 114 -7.66 8.91 1.37
CA GLY A 114 -7.09 9.99 0.55
C GLY A 114 -8.04 11.19 0.42
N LEU A 115 -9.32 10.96 0.15
CA LEU A 115 -10.34 12.02 0.06
C LEU A 115 -10.57 12.73 1.39
N VAL A 116 -10.64 11.98 2.51
CA VAL A 116 -10.75 12.56 3.85
C VAL A 116 -9.54 13.45 4.15
N ALA A 117 -8.33 12.99 3.83
CA ALA A 117 -7.11 13.79 4.01
C ALA A 117 -7.14 15.09 3.18
N LEU A 118 -7.60 15.02 1.92
CA LEU A 118 -7.77 16.19 1.06
C LEU A 118 -8.83 17.15 1.60
N GLY A 119 -9.97 16.65 2.08
CA GLY A 119 -11.04 17.44 2.68
C GLY A 119 -10.59 18.17 3.94
N LEU A 120 -9.86 17.49 4.82
CA LEU A 120 -9.26 18.09 6.02
C LEU A 120 -8.21 19.15 5.66
N ALA A 121 -7.36 18.88 4.67
CA ALA A 121 -6.37 19.84 4.20
C ALA A 121 -7.04 21.08 3.58
N TRP A 122 -8.14 20.91 2.84
CA TRP A 122 -8.93 22.01 2.29
C TRP A 122 -9.58 22.85 3.40
N LEU A 123 -10.21 22.21 4.38
CA LEU A 123 -10.83 22.89 5.52
C LEU A 123 -9.80 23.66 6.37
N ALA A 124 -8.62 23.08 6.60
CA ALA A 124 -7.53 23.73 7.33
C ALA A 124 -7.01 24.97 6.59
N ARG A 125 -6.88 24.92 5.26
CA ARG A 125 -6.52 26.07 4.43
C ARG A 125 -7.60 27.16 4.46
N HIS A 126 -8.88 26.77 4.50
CA HIS A 126 -9.99 27.71 4.57
C HIS A 126 -10.08 28.43 5.92
N ARG A 127 -9.71 27.76 7.01
CA ARG A 127 -9.72 28.35 8.37
C ARG A 127 -8.50 29.22 8.69
N ASN A 128 -7.31 28.87 8.18
CA ASN A 128 -6.05 29.49 8.60
C ASN A 128 -5.37 30.38 7.54
N GLY A 129 -6.03 30.66 6.41
CA GLY A 129 -5.42 31.37 5.28
C GLY A 129 -4.37 30.53 4.53
N PRO A 130 -3.69 31.06 3.49
CA PRO A 130 -2.69 30.31 2.74
C PRO A 130 -1.53 29.93 3.67
N ALA A 131 -1.51 28.67 4.10
CA ALA A 131 -0.46 28.13 4.95
C ALA A 131 0.91 28.29 4.26
N ARG A 132 1.89 28.75 5.03
CA ARG A 132 3.32 28.88 4.66
C ARG A 132 3.82 27.66 3.86
N PRO A 133 4.79 27.85 2.94
CA PRO A 133 5.30 26.80 2.03
C PRO A 133 5.93 25.58 2.75
N ASN A 134 6.18 25.66 4.06
CA ASN A 134 6.59 24.54 4.92
C ASN A 134 5.42 23.95 5.69
N ASN A 135 4.42 23.44 4.98
CA ASN A 135 3.26 22.84 5.62
C ASN A 135 3.62 21.40 6.06
N PRO A 136 3.59 21.06 7.37
CA PRO A 136 3.92 19.72 7.90
C PRO A 136 2.94 18.60 7.48
N LEU A 137 1.91 18.97 6.71
CA LEU A 137 0.85 18.13 6.16
C LEU A 137 1.25 17.34 4.89
N SER A 138 2.53 17.19 4.57
CA SER A 138 2.94 16.09 3.69
C SER A 138 2.65 14.80 4.46
N LEU A 139 1.47 14.22 4.27
CA LEU A 139 1.12 12.96 4.90
C LEU A 139 2.08 11.91 4.36
N ALA A 140 2.76 11.22 5.27
CA ALA A 140 3.36 9.93 4.99
C ALA A 140 2.23 9.04 4.43
N TYR A 141 2.28 8.74 3.14
CA TYR A 141 1.19 8.04 2.45
C TYR A 141 1.28 6.52 2.68
N VAL A 142 2.48 6.00 3.00
CA VAL A 142 2.70 4.60 3.34
C VAL A 142 1.87 4.13 4.56
N PRO A 143 1.77 4.88 5.67
CA PRO A 143 0.82 4.58 6.75
C PRO A 143 -0.64 4.47 6.30
N VAL A 144 -1.09 5.29 5.35
CA VAL A 144 -2.46 5.25 4.83
C VAL A 144 -2.69 3.96 4.04
N ILE A 145 -1.71 3.60 3.19
CA ILE A 145 -1.69 2.34 2.43
C ILE A 145 -1.82 1.14 3.38
N LEU A 146 -1.07 1.15 4.48
CA LEU A 146 -1.08 0.09 5.49
C LEU A 146 -2.38 0.06 6.31
N ALA A 147 -2.88 1.22 6.72
CA ALA A 147 -4.14 1.30 7.48
C ALA A 147 -5.32 0.78 6.64
N ALA A 148 -5.39 1.17 5.37
CA ALA A 148 -6.37 0.62 4.43
C ALA A 148 -6.24 -0.90 4.29
N ALA A 149 -5.00 -1.42 4.26
CA ALA A 149 -4.76 -2.86 4.15
C ALA A 149 -5.23 -3.62 5.38
N ALA A 150 -5.00 -3.08 6.58
CA ALA A 150 -5.50 -3.65 7.82
C ALA A 150 -7.04 -3.68 7.85
N VAL A 151 -7.70 -2.61 7.42
CA VAL A 151 -9.18 -2.56 7.32
C VAL A 151 -9.69 -3.59 6.33
N ALA A 152 -9.09 -3.69 5.14
CA ALA A 152 -9.48 -4.69 4.15
C ALA A 152 -9.30 -6.12 4.66
N LEU A 153 -8.21 -6.39 5.38
CA LEU A 153 -7.94 -7.69 5.99
C LEU A 153 -8.97 -8.04 7.09
N VAL A 154 -9.38 -7.06 7.89
CA VAL A 154 -10.43 -7.26 8.91
C VAL A 154 -11.77 -7.56 8.26
N ILE A 155 -12.13 -6.82 7.20
CA ILE A 155 -13.39 -7.05 6.46
C ILE A 155 -13.41 -8.44 5.82
N ASP A 156 -12.28 -8.89 5.25
CA ASP A 156 -12.14 -10.22 4.63
C ASP A 156 -12.16 -11.38 5.65
N ALA A 157 -11.93 -11.08 6.93
CA ALA A 157 -11.92 -12.05 8.01
C ALA A 157 -13.26 -12.22 8.74
N ILE A 158 -14.26 -11.38 8.45
CA ILE A 158 -15.62 -11.40 9.03
C ILE A 158 -16.57 -12.13 8.09
#